data_AF-A0A2L2Z7Y0-F1
#
_entry.id   AF-A0A2L2Z7Y0-F1
#
_cell.length_a   1.000
_cell.length_b   1.000
_cell.length_c   1.000
_cell.angle_alpha   90.00
_cell.angle_beta   90.00
_cell.angle_gamma   90.00
#
_symmetry.space_group_name_H-M   'P 1'
#
loop_
_entity.id
_entity.type
_entity.pdbx_description
1 polymer ?
#
loop_
_entity_poly.entity_id
_entity_poly.type
_entity_poly.pdbx_seq_one_letter_code
_entity_poly.pdbx_strand_id
1 'polypeptide(L)' 'FPRGTVNAQAYRDNILDAHVRPYAGATGDCFPLQDDNARPHRARIVDDYLQQETISRMEWPARSPYLYTI' A
#
# COMPACT_ATOMS: atom_id res chain seq x y z
N PHE A 1 -8.38 0.80 -13.98
CA PHE A 1 -6.90 0.72 -14.01
C PHE A 1 -6.45 0.26 -15.38
N PRO A 2 -5.39 0.83 -15.98
CA PRO A 2 -4.96 0.45 -17.32
C PRO A 2 -4.67 -1.05 -17.37
N ARG A 3 -5.09 -1.72 -18.46
CA ARG A 3 -4.93 -3.16 -18.70
C ARG A 3 -3.46 -3.55 -18.92
N GLY A 4 -2.62 -3.38 -17.91
CA GLY A 4 -1.20 -3.72 -17.92
C GLY A 4 -0.71 -4.14 -16.53
N THR A 5 0.45 -4.78 -16.47
CA THR A 5 1.11 -5.13 -15.19
C THR A 5 1.43 -3.85 -14.42
N VAL A 6 0.86 -3.70 -13.22
CA VAL A 6 1.20 -2.59 -12.32
C VAL A 6 2.63 -2.82 -11.82
N ASN A 7 3.53 -1.93 -12.18
CA ASN A 7 4.88 -1.88 -11.60
C ASN A 7 4.87 -1.05 -10.30
N ALA A 8 5.95 -1.09 -9.54
CA ALA A 8 6.03 -0.42 -8.24
C ALA A 8 5.79 1.09 -8.33
N GLN A 9 6.24 1.73 -9.41
CA GLN A 9 6.06 3.16 -9.65
C GLN A 9 4.58 3.50 -9.87
N ALA A 10 3.92 2.72 -10.73
CA ALA A 10 2.50 2.85 -11.00
C ALA A 10 1.64 2.53 -9.77
N TYR A 11 2.06 1.61 -8.90
CA TYR A 11 1.41 1.35 -7.62
C TYR A 11 1.51 2.58 -6.71
N ARG A 12 2.71 3.15 -6.55
CA ARG A 12 2.91 4.36 -5.76
C ARG A 12 2.05 5.52 -6.28
N ASP A 13 2.17 5.86 -7.55
CA ASP A 13 1.58 7.08 -8.10
C ASP A 13 0.06 6.95 -8.34
N ASN A 14 -0.41 5.81 -8.86
CA ASN A 14 -1.82 5.66 -9.24
C ASN A 14 -2.68 5.02 -8.15
N ILE A 15 -2.08 4.34 -7.17
CA ILE A 15 -2.82 3.69 -6.08
C ILE A 15 -2.55 4.42 -4.76
N LEU A 16 -1.31 4.51 -4.32
CA LEU A 16 -0.99 5.08 -3.00
C LEU A 16 -1.22 6.60 -2.95
N ASP A 17 -0.67 7.37 -3.88
CA ASP A 17 -0.82 8.82 -3.89
C ASP A 17 -2.27 9.24 -4.19
N ALA A 18 -2.91 8.59 -5.17
CA ALA A 18 -4.29 8.91 -5.54
C ALA A 18 -5.34 8.48 -4.51
N HIS A 19 -5.15 7.35 -3.81
CA HIS A 19 -6.21 6.75 -3.00
C HIS A 19 -5.86 6.53 -1.52
N VAL A 20 -4.59 6.49 -1.14
CA VAL A 20 -4.18 6.21 0.26
C VAL A 20 -3.77 7.50 0.97
N ARG A 21 -2.97 8.34 0.30
CA ARG A 21 -2.47 9.61 0.84
C ARG A 21 -3.54 10.57 1.37
N PRO A 22 -4.69 10.77 0.68
CA PRO A 22 -5.71 11.71 1.17
C PRO A 22 -6.25 11.35 2.57
N TYR A 23 -6.17 10.07 2.95
CA TYR A 23 -6.66 9.57 4.24
C TYR A 23 -5.57 9.53 5.30
N ALA A 24 -4.29 9.40 4.90
CA ALA A 24 -3.15 9.36 5.81
C ALA A 24 -3.12 10.60 6.73
N GLY A 25 -3.30 11.80 6.18
CA GLY A 25 -3.32 13.03 6.97
C GLY A 25 -4.56 13.23 7.83
N ALA A 26 -5.68 12.60 7.49
CA ALA A 26 -6.96 12.76 8.20
C ALA A 26 -7.13 11.75 9.34
N THR A 27 -6.59 10.54 9.19
CA THR A 27 -6.78 9.43 10.13
C THR A 27 -5.59 9.24 11.07
N GLY A 28 -4.41 9.81 10.74
CA GLY A 28 -3.21 9.71 11.56
C GLY A 28 -2.75 8.26 11.76
N ASP A 29 -2.18 7.95 12.92
CA ASP A 29 -1.60 6.63 13.25
C ASP A 29 -2.61 5.47 13.24
N CYS A 30 -3.92 5.76 13.16
CA CYS A 30 -4.99 4.75 13.13
C CYS A 30 -5.30 4.22 11.71
N PHE A 31 -4.47 4.50 10.70
CA PHE A 31 -4.66 4.04 9.32
C PHE A 31 -3.55 3.09 8.84
N PRO A 32 -3.51 1.83 9.31
CA PRO A 32 -2.60 0.86 8.76
C PRO A 32 -3.04 0.46 7.34
N LEU A 33 -2.14 0.63 6.36
CA LEU A 33 -2.34 0.13 5.00
C LEU A 33 -2.26 -1.39 5.00
N GLN A 34 -3.32 -2.05 4.53
CA GLN A 34 -3.34 -3.48 4.26
C GLN A 34 -3.20 -3.72 2.76
N ASP A 35 -2.12 -4.37 2.34
CA ASP A 35 -1.90 -4.83 0.97
C ASP A 35 -1.25 -6.22 0.97
N ASP A 36 -1.24 -6.86 -0.20
CA ASP A 36 -0.60 -8.16 -0.37
C ASP A 36 0.94 -8.05 -0.51
N ASN A 37 1.61 -9.20 -0.56
CA ASN A 37 3.06 -9.27 -0.73
C ASN A 37 3.50 -9.31 -2.20
N ALA A 38 2.70 -8.81 -3.15
CA ALA A 38 3.12 -8.74 -4.54
C ALA A 38 4.39 -7.90 -4.68
N ARG A 39 5.27 -8.30 -5.61
CA ARG A 39 6.58 -7.65 -5.83
C ARG A 39 6.50 -6.12 -6.00
N PRO A 40 5.52 -5.56 -6.72
CA PRO A 40 5.38 -4.11 -6.84
C PRO A 40 5.11 -3.41 -5.50
N HIS A 41 4.34 -4.04 -4.60
CA HIS A 41 3.95 -3.46 -3.30
C HIS A 41 5.09 -3.52 -2.29
N ARG A 42 5.97 -4.51 -2.44
CA ARG A 42 7.16 -4.73 -1.59
C ARG A 42 8.45 -4.19 -2.21
N ALA A 43 8.34 -3.30 -3.18
CA ALA A 43 9.49 -2.62 -3.76
C ALA A 43 9.95 -1.49 -2.84
N ARG A 44 11.27 -1.25 -2.82
CA ARG A 44 11.87 -0.21 -1.97
C ARG A 44 11.25 1.18 -2.16
N ILE A 45 10.93 1.56 -3.40
CA ILE A 45 10.30 2.86 -3.69
C ILE A 45 8.91 3.02 -3.06
N VAL A 46 8.22 1.92 -2.78
CA VAL A 46 6.94 1.90 -2.08
C VAL A 46 7.18 2.01 -0.57
N ASP A 47 8.13 1.25 -0.03
CA ASP A 47 8.48 1.34 1.40
C ASP A 47 8.96 2.75 1.79
N ASP A 48 9.84 3.35 0.98
CA ASP A 48 10.35 4.71 1.19
C ASP A 48 9.21 5.75 1.15
N TYR A 49 8.20 5.53 0.31
CA TYR A 49 7.02 6.42 0.20
C TYR A 49 6.10 6.29 1.42
N LEU A 50 5.81 5.05 1.86
CA LEU A 50 4.99 4.81 3.03
C LEU A 50 5.61 5.43 4.29
N GLN A 51 6.94 5.38 4.43
CA GLN A 51 7.64 6.05 5.52
C GLN A 51 7.52 7.57 5.46
N GLN A 52 7.66 8.18 4.28
CA GLN A 52 7.54 9.64 4.10
C GLN A 52 6.13 10.15 4.44
N GLU A 53 5.11 9.39 4.05
CA GLU A 53 3.72 9.74 4.34
C GLU A 53 3.28 9.26 5.74
N THR A 54 4.19 8.72 6.55
CA THR A 54 3.92 8.18 7.90
C THR A 54 2.80 7.13 7.92
N ILE A 55 2.70 6.34 6.84
CA ILE A 55 1.72 5.27 6.70
C ILE A 55 2.35 3.97 7.20
N SER A 56 1.80 3.43 8.30
CA SER A 56 2.15 2.09 8.75
C SER A 56 1.54 1.05 7.81
N ARG A 57 2.29 -0.01 7.50
CA ARG A 57 1.79 -1.13 6.69
C ARG A 57 1.59 -2.35 7.59
N MET A 58 0.44 -3.00 7.46
CA MET A 58 0.18 -4.26 8.13
C MET A 58 1.03 -5.38 7.50
N GLU A 59 1.70 -6.17 8.33
CA GLU A 59 2.35 -7.38 7.84
C GLU A 59 1.29 -8.39 7.41
N TRP A 60 1.34 -8.78 6.13
CA TRP A 60 0.52 -9.87 5.61
C TRP A 60 1.36 -11.13 5.47
N PRO A 61 0.86 -12.33 5.81
CA PRO A 61 1.59 -13.57 5.51
C PRO A 61 1.64 -13.82 4.00
N ALA A 62 2.77 -14.34 3.50
CA ALA A 62 3.02 -14.57 2.07
C ALA A 62 2.07 -15.54 1.35
N ARG A 63 1.12 -16.18 2.06
CA ARG A 63 0.20 -17.20 1.52
C ARG A 63 -1.18 -17.21 2.21
N SER A 64 -1.69 -16.04 2.57
CA SER A 64 -3.04 -15.92 3.13
C SER A 64 -3.98 -15.29 2.09
N PRO A 65 -4.64 -16.08 1.23
CA PRO A 65 -5.53 -15.55 0.20
C PRO A 65 -6.79 -14.89 0.76
N TYR A 66 -7.19 -15.19 2.00
CA TYR A 66 -8.32 -14.56 2.68
C TYR A 66 -8.08 -14.50 4.20
N LEU A 67 -7.91 -13.27 4.71
CA LEU A 67 -8.17 -12.96 6.11
C LEU A 67 -9.03 -11.68 6.11
N TYR A 68 -10.31 -11.83 5.83
CA TYR A 68 -11.29 -10.79 6.16
C TYR A 68 -12.22 -11.35 7.21
N THR A 69 -12.07 -10.88 8.45
CA THR A 69 -13.20 -10.56 9.33
C THR A 69 -12.76 -9.41 10.24
N ILE A 70 -13.19 -8.20 9.90
CA ILE A 70 -13.75 -7.24 10.85
C ILE A 70 -15.01 -6.65 10.22
#